data_AF-A0A4U7EY84-F1
#
_entry.id   AF-A0A4U7EY84-F1
#
_cell.length_a   1.000
_cell.length_b   1.000
_cell.length_c   1.000
_cell.angle_alpha   90.00
_cell.angle_beta   90.00
_cell.angle_gamma   90.00
#
_symmetry.space_group_name_H-M   'P 1'
#
loop_
_entity.id
_entity.type
_entity.pdbx_description
1 polymer ?
#
loop_
_entity_poly.entity_id
_entity_poly.type
_entity_poly.pdbx_seq_one_letter_code
_entity_poly.pdbx_strand_id
1 'polypeptide(L)'
;GGFAAERELGRPRLVDDGIAVRNARNLFVSGDVQPVSYGVGSHSLADGAGVAATEAPPSGDRVSVLTGANSGGKTTLLETLCAVALLASMGLPVPADAAEVGSFDRIVFHRRHASFNAGVLESTLKSVVPPLVEDGRTLMLVDEFEAITEPGRAADLLNGLVTLTADRGALGVYVTHLADDL
;
A
#
# COMPACT_ATOMS: atom_id res chain seq x y z
N GLY A 1 -3.99 13.90 24.25
CA GLY A 1 -3.66 15.25 23.74
C GLY A 1 -2.24 15.34 23.25
N GLY A 2 -1.24 15.15 24.11
CA GLY A 2 0.19 15.39 23.81
C GLY A 2 0.77 14.59 22.63
N PHE A 3 0.58 13.26 22.60
CA PHE A 3 1.16 12.40 21.57
C PHE A 3 0.80 12.79 20.12
N ALA A 4 -0.45 13.23 19.89
CA ALA A 4 -0.89 13.63 18.54
C ALA A 4 -0.30 14.97 18.11
N ALA A 5 -0.15 15.92 19.05
CA ALA A 5 0.45 17.22 18.76
C ALA A 5 1.97 17.12 18.58
N GLU A 6 2.65 16.25 19.35
CA GLU A 6 4.10 16.01 19.25
C GLU A 6 4.51 15.29 17.97
N ARG A 7 3.57 14.62 17.29
CA ARG A 7 3.82 13.82 16.07
C ARG A 7 3.09 14.37 14.84
N GLU A 8 2.58 15.60 14.92
CA GLU A 8 1.87 16.28 13.82
C GLU A 8 0.73 15.42 13.22
N LEU A 9 -0.02 14.71 14.07
CA LEU A 9 -1.07 13.80 13.59
C LEU A 9 -2.35 14.57 13.20
N GLY A 10 -2.82 14.36 11.97
CA GLY A 10 -4.07 14.89 11.44
C GLY A 10 -5.24 13.94 11.64
N ARG A 11 -6.47 14.47 11.74
CA ARG A 11 -7.67 13.63 11.76
C ARG A 11 -7.97 13.15 10.33
N PRO A 12 -8.05 11.83 10.07
CA PRO A 12 -8.40 11.34 8.74
C PRO A 12 -9.88 11.62 8.45
N ARG A 13 -10.20 11.87 7.19
CA ARG A 13 -11.58 11.86 6.68
C ARG A 13 -11.92 10.44 6.27
N LEU A 14 -12.97 9.88 6.86
CA LEU A 14 -13.50 8.59 6.43
C LEU A 14 -14.32 8.78 5.14
N VAL A 15 -14.05 7.95 4.14
CA VAL A 15 -14.67 8.00 2.81
C VAL A 15 -15.23 6.62 2.43
N ASP A 16 -16.01 6.56 1.35
CA ASP A 16 -16.64 5.31 0.92
C ASP A 16 -15.68 4.37 0.20
N ASP A 17 -14.55 4.85 -0.31
CA ASP A 17 -13.57 4.08 -1.08
C ASP A 17 -12.20 4.77 -1.03
N GLY A 18 -11.15 4.05 -1.38
CA GLY A 18 -9.81 4.61 -1.52
C GLY A 18 -9.00 4.68 -0.23
N ILE A 19 -7.71 4.89 -0.39
CA ILE A 19 -6.81 5.36 0.66
C ILE A 19 -5.88 6.38 0.02
N ALA A 20 -5.82 7.57 0.60
CA ALA A 20 -4.97 8.65 0.12
C ALA A 20 -4.43 9.49 1.26
N VAL A 21 -3.18 9.91 1.13
CA VAL A 21 -2.49 10.75 2.09
C VAL A 21 -1.70 11.84 1.40
N ARG A 22 -1.62 13.00 2.03
CA ARG A 22 -0.70 14.10 1.68
C ARG A 22 0.31 14.28 2.81
N ASN A 23 1.58 14.35 2.42
CA ASN A 23 2.72 14.54 3.31
C ASN A 23 2.75 13.58 4.51
N ALA A 24 2.41 12.31 4.31
CA ALA A 24 2.45 11.32 5.37
C ALA A 24 3.89 10.99 5.82
N ARG A 25 4.06 10.69 7.09
CA ARG A 25 5.36 10.35 7.69
C ARG A 25 5.29 8.99 8.37
N ASN A 26 6.31 8.15 8.14
CA ASN A 26 6.41 6.88 8.85
C ASN A 26 6.78 7.11 10.32
N LEU A 27 5.95 6.64 11.25
CA LEU A 27 6.13 6.84 12.69
C LEU A 27 7.33 6.10 13.29
N PHE A 28 7.82 5.07 12.60
CA PHE A 28 8.86 4.17 13.07
C PHE A 28 10.24 4.49 12.49
N VAL A 29 10.31 5.35 11.48
CA VAL A 29 11.58 5.88 10.96
C VAL A 29 12.02 7.05 11.83
N SER A 30 13.30 7.04 12.24
CA SER A 30 13.90 8.09 13.06
C SER A 30 14.69 9.07 12.20
N GLY A 31 14.81 10.32 12.66
CA GLY A 31 15.56 11.37 11.97
C GLY A 31 14.68 12.25 11.08
N ASP A 32 15.29 12.90 10.09
CA ASP A 32 14.57 13.73 9.12
C ASP A 32 13.87 12.83 8.09
N VAL A 33 12.57 12.58 8.32
CA VAL A 33 11.74 11.73 7.47
C VAL A 33 11.15 12.58 6.35
N GLN A 34 11.56 12.31 5.11
CA GLN A 34 10.93 12.90 3.94
C GLN A 34 9.46 12.45 3.87
N PRO A 35 8.49 13.39 3.88
CA PRO A 35 7.08 13.04 3.83
C PRO A 35 6.69 12.52 2.43
N VAL A 36 5.65 11.69 2.38
CA VAL A 36 5.17 11.05 1.15
C VAL A 36 3.68 11.32 0.91
N SER A 37 3.34 11.67 -0.31
CA SER A 37 1.94 11.81 -0.76
C SER A 37 1.61 10.65 -1.70
N TYR A 38 0.60 9.85 -1.37
CA TYR A 38 0.25 8.66 -2.15
C TYR A 38 -1.21 8.29 -2.02
N GLY A 39 -1.78 7.66 -3.04
CA GLY A 39 -3.18 7.25 -3.05
C GLY A 39 -3.48 6.13 -4.04
N VAL A 40 -4.50 5.35 -3.72
CA VAL A 40 -5.14 4.36 -4.61
C VAL A 40 -6.65 4.36 -4.38
N GLY A 41 -7.40 4.01 -5.41
CA GLY A 41 -8.87 4.08 -5.42
C GLY A 41 -9.40 5.50 -5.55
N SER A 42 -10.66 5.68 -5.17
CA SER A 42 -11.37 6.96 -5.31
C SER A 42 -11.11 7.86 -4.11
N HIS A 43 -10.60 9.08 -4.33
CA HIS A 43 -10.41 10.09 -3.28
C HIS A 43 -10.37 11.50 -3.89
N SER A 44 -10.54 12.52 -3.05
CA SER A 44 -10.54 13.93 -3.46
C SER A 44 -9.20 14.64 -3.27
N LEU A 45 -8.19 13.94 -2.74
CA LEU A 45 -6.85 14.50 -2.47
C LEU A 45 -5.93 14.62 -3.69
N ALA A 46 -6.36 14.26 -4.90
CA ALA A 46 -5.55 14.47 -6.10
C ALA A 46 -5.76 15.88 -6.67
N ASP A 47 -4.70 16.49 -7.23
CA ASP A 47 -4.81 17.76 -7.96
C ASP A 47 -5.09 17.54 -9.47
N GLY A 48 -5.20 16.28 -9.89
CA GLY A 48 -5.54 15.81 -11.24
C GLY A 48 -5.40 14.29 -11.35
N ALA A 49 -6.13 13.65 -12.28
CA ALA A 49 -6.06 12.20 -12.45
C ALA A 49 -4.68 11.74 -12.96
N GLY A 50 -4.10 10.71 -12.34
CA GLY A 50 -2.92 10.00 -12.85
C GLY A 50 -1.55 10.69 -12.68
N VAL A 51 -1.45 11.83 -11.99
CA VAL A 51 -0.15 12.53 -11.78
C VAL A 51 0.23 12.52 -10.31
N ALA A 52 1.29 11.78 -9.95
CA ALA A 52 1.91 11.90 -8.64
C ALA A 52 2.75 13.17 -8.61
N ALA A 53 2.38 14.13 -7.77
CA ALA A 53 3.22 15.28 -7.42
C ALA A 53 3.66 15.14 -5.96
N THR A 54 4.72 15.83 -5.56
CA THR A 54 5.21 15.85 -4.18
C THR A 54 4.09 16.18 -3.17
N GLU A 55 3.13 17.01 -3.57
CA GLU A 55 2.02 17.46 -2.73
C GLU A 55 0.67 16.79 -3.02
N ALA A 56 0.55 16.02 -4.11
CA ALA A 56 -0.72 15.45 -4.56
C ALA A 56 -0.61 13.94 -4.87
N PRO A 57 -1.36 13.08 -4.15
CA PRO A 57 -1.43 11.66 -4.47
C PRO A 57 -2.08 11.38 -5.84
N PRO A 58 -1.63 10.34 -6.56
CA PRO A 58 -2.35 9.83 -7.75
C PRO A 58 -3.72 9.28 -7.35
N SER A 59 -4.69 9.26 -8.28
CA SER A 59 -6.06 8.81 -8.04
C SER A 59 -6.63 7.97 -9.18
N GLY A 60 -7.62 7.13 -8.87
CA GLY A 60 -8.48 6.46 -9.85
C GLY A 60 -8.13 5.00 -10.09
N ASP A 61 -6.86 4.63 -9.95
CA ASP A 61 -6.43 3.25 -10.12
C ASP A 61 -6.75 2.41 -8.88
N ARG A 62 -7.37 1.24 -9.08
CA ARG A 62 -7.58 0.24 -7.99
C ARG A 62 -6.25 -0.34 -7.54
N VAL A 63 -5.34 -0.54 -8.49
CA VAL A 63 -4.06 -1.19 -8.27
C VAL A 63 -2.96 -0.31 -8.81
N SER A 64 -1.94 -0.08 -7.98
CA SER A 64 -0.73 0.62 -8.37
C SER A 64 0.47 -0.31 -8.26
N VAL A 65 1.28 -0.37 -9.31
CA VAL A 65 2.54 -1.11 -9.33
C VAL A 65 3.70 -0.12 -9.30
N LEU A 66 4.56 -0.23 -8.29
CA LEU A 66 5.67 0.66 -8.01
C LEU A 66 7.00 0.00 -8.34
N THR A 67 7.73 0.63 -9.25
CA THR A 67 8.88 0.06 -9.94
C THR A 67 10.17 0.85 -9.60
N GLY A 68 11.36 0.28 -9.81
CA GLY A 68 12.65 1.00 -9.64
C GLY A 68 13.55 0.59 -8.47
N ALA A 69 14.78 1.12 -8.42
CA ALA A 69 15.83 0.69 -7.49
C ALA A 69 15.48 0.85 -6.00
N ASN A 70 15.98 -0.07 -5.16
CA ASN A 70 15.67 -0.28 -3.73
C ASN A 70 15.99 0.90 -2.76
N SER A 71 16.26 2.10 -3.28
CA SER A 71 16.72 3.28 -2.52
C SER A 71 15.64 4.33 -2.25
N GLY A 72 14.40 4.13 -2.72
CA GLY A 72 13.36 5.17 -2.79
C GLY A 72 12.28 5.16 -1.69
N GLY A 73 12.41 4.35 -0.64
CA GLY A 73 11.42 4.33 0.46
C GLY A 73 10.10 3.61 0.13
N LYS A 74 10.08 2.69 -0.84
CA LYS A 74 8.87 1.96 -1.27
C LYS A 74 8.29 1.05 -0.19
N THR A 75 9.12 0.26 0.49
CA THR A 75 8.71 -0.49 1.68
C THR A 75 8.15 0.45 2.76
N THR A 76 8.86 1.54 3.03
CA THR A 76 8.45 2.56 4.01
C THR A 76 7.11 3.20 3.64
N LEU A 77 6.83 3.40 2.35
CA LEU A 77 5.54 3.87 1.85
C LEU A 77 4.43 2.86 2.17
N LEU A 78 4.63 1.57 1.87
CA LEU A 78 3.65 0.53 2.21
C LEU A 78 3.41 0.48 3.73
N GLU A 79 4.46 0.55 4.55
CA GLU A 79 4.34 0.58 6.01
C GLU A 79 3.58 1.83 6.48
N THR A 80 3.80 2.98 5.83
CA THR A 80 3.09 4.24 6.13
C THR A 80 1.60 4.14 5.81
N LEU A 81 1.24 3.62 4.63
CA LEU A 81 -0.16 3.40 4.25
C LEU A 81 -0.84 2.39 5.18
N CYS A 82 -0.15 1.31 5.54
CA CYS A 82 -0.64 0.32 6.50
C CYS A 82 -0.93 0.96 7.87
N ALA A 83 0.02 1.75 8.39
CA ALA A 83 -0.15 2.45 9.66
C ALA A 83 -1.31 3.44 9.62
N VAL A 84 -1.46 4.21 8.54
CA VAL A 84 -2.58 5.15 8.34
C VAL A 84 -3.91 4.41 8.33
N ALA A 85 -4.03 3.31 7.58
CA ALA A 85 -5.25 2.51 7.49
C ALA A 85 -5.65 1.93 8.86
N LEU A 86 -4.69 1.39 9.61
CA LEU A 86 -4.89 0.85 10.95
C LEU A 86 -5.28 1.93 11.96
N LEU A 87 -4.59 3.09 11.97
CA LEU A 87 -4.90 4.19 12.86
C LEU A 87 -6.31 4.75 12.58
N ALA A 88 -6.65 4.94 11.31
CA ALA A 88 -7.98 5.39 10.91
C ALA A 88 -9.09 4.40 11.31
N SER A 89 -8.87 3.08 11.18
CA SER A 89 -9.84 2.06 11.59
C SER A 89 -10.03 2.01 13.11
N MET A 90 -9.00 2.38 13.88
CA MET A 90 -9.07 2.56 15.34
C MET A 90 -9.69 3.89 15.76
N GLY A 91 -10.05 4.78 14.81
CA GLY A 91 -10.56 6.11 15.10
C GLY A 91 -9.50 7.09 15.63
N LEU A 92 -8.22 6.81 15.38
CA LEU A 92 -7.09 7.61 15.82
C LEU A 92 -6.63 8.62 14.74
N PRO A 93 -6.02 9.75 15.15
CA PRO A 93 -5.28 10.62 14.23
C PRO A 93 -4.15 9.87 13.51
N VAL A 94 -3.86 10.27 12.28
CA VAL A 94 -2.89 9.63 11.38
C VAL A 94 -1.72 10.58 11.09
N PRO A 95 -0.52 10.06 10.77
CA PRO A 95 0.67 10.88 10.56
C PRO A 95 0.70 11.47 9.14
N ALA A 96 -0.24 12.36 8.83
CA ALA A 96 -0.36 13.04 7.53
C ALA A 96 -1.05 14.40 7.69
N ASP A 97 -0.69 15.36 6.81
CA ASP A 97 -1.33 16.68 6.76
C ASP A 97 -2.81 16.57 6.36
N ALA A 98 -3.09 15.68 5.41
CA ALA A 98 -4.44 15.29 5.01
C ALA A 98 -4.49 13.80 4.70
N ALA A 99 -5.58 13.14 5.07
CA ALA A 99 -5.82 11.75 4.76
C ALA A 99 -7.30 11.48 4.48
N GLU A 100 -7.57 10.70 3.43
CA GLU A 100 -8.87 10.11 3.13
C GLU A 100 -8.72 8.60 3.18
N VAL A 101 -9.52 7.93 4.02
CA VAL A 101 -9.39 6.49 4.26
C VAL A 101 -10.76 5.82 4.19
N GLY A 102 -10.90 4.88 3.26
CA GLY A 102 -12.03 3.99 3.15
C GLY A 102 -12.08 2.93 4.25
N SER A 103 -13.24 2.30 4.43
CA SER A 103 -13.36 1.13 5.30
C SER A 103 -12.75 -0.11 4.64
N PHE A 104 -11.87 -0.81 5.35
CA PHE A 104 -11.32 -2.09 4.93
C PHE A 104 -11.68 -3.16 5.95
N ASP A 105 -12.25 -4.27 5.47
CA ASP A 105 -12.51 -5.46 6.29
C ASP A 105 -11.21 -6.24 6.52
N ARG A 106 -10.28 -6.17 5.56
CA ARG A 106 -8.96 -6.81 5.62
C ARG A 106 -7.88 -5.90 5.08
N ILE A 107 -6.74 -5.89 5.77
CA ILE A 107 -5.50 -5.30 5.29
C ILE A 107 -4.47 -6.42 5.21
N VAL A 108 -3.99 -6.72 4.01
CA VAL A 108 -2.95 -7.72 3.77
C VAL A 108 -1.65 -6.98 3.55
N PHE A 109 -0.71 -7.15 4.46
CA PHE A 109 0.65 -6.66 4.30
C PHE A 109 1.58 -7.85 4.09
N HIS A 110 2.09 -8.02 2.87
CA HIS A 110 3.07 -9.03 2.54
C HIS A 110 4.42 -8.39 2.29
N ARG A 111 5.42 -8.84 3.03
CA ARG A 111 6.82 -8.51 2.82
C ARG A 111 7.64 -9.78 2.92
N ARG A 112 8.68 -9.87 2.11
CA ARG A 112 9.65 -10.95 2.21
C ARG A 112 10.33 -10.99 3.59
N HIS A 113 10.37 -12.18 4.19
CA HIS A 113 11.34 -12.53 5.23
C HIS A 113 12.46 -13.36 4.61
N ALA A 114 13.70 -13.17 5.05
CA ALA A 114 14.94 -13.65 4.42
C ALA A 114 15.13 -15.19 4.33
N SER A 115 14.09 -16.00 4.55
CA SER A 115 14.17 -17.47 4.50
C SER A 115 13.81 -18.02 3.11
N PHE A 116 14.80 -18.56 2.40
CA PHE A 116 14.58 -19.38 1.21
C PHE A 116 14.49 -20.86 1.61
N ASN A 117 13.27 -21.34 1.85
CA ASN A 117 12.99 -22.76 1.99
C ASN A 117 12.14 -23.23 0.79
N ALA A 118 12.19 -24.52 0.44
CA ALA A 118 11.27 -25.09 -0.52
C ALA A 118 9.81 -24.88 -0.03
N GLY A 119 8.91 -24.42 -0.91
CA GLY A 119 7.49 -24.21 -0.59
C GLY A 119 7.09 -22.78 -0.19
N VAL A 120 8.03 -21.82 -0.11
CA VAL A 120 7.73 -20.41 0.23
C VAL A 120 6.73 -19.78 -0.75
N LEU A 121 6.78 -20.16 -2.03
CA LEU A 121 5.81 -19.72 -3.03
C LEU A 121 4.39 -20.14 -2.67
N GLU A 122 4.20 -21.44 -2.42
CA GLU A 122 2.90 -21.99 -2.10
C GLU A 122 2.35 -21.40 -0.80
N SER A 123 3.20 -21.25 0.24
CA SER A 123 2.78 -20.63 1.50
C SER A 123 2.40 -19.16 1.32
N THR A 124 3.09 -18.44 0.43
CA THR A 124 2.78 -17.04 0.11
C THR A 124 1.44 -16.93 -0.59
N LEU A 125 1.19 -17.75 -1.62
CA LEU A 125 -0.11 -17.77 -2.30
C LEU A 125 -1.24 -18.15 -1.34
N LYS A 126 -1.02 -19.11 -0.45
CA LYS A 126 -1.98 -19.47 0.60
C LYS A 126 -2.26 -18.37 1.62
N SER A 127 -1.36 -17.40 1.79
CA SER A 127 -1.58 -16.28 2.70
C SER A 127 -2.17 -15.05 2.02
N VAL A 128 -1.85 -14.80 0.75
CA VAL A 128 -2.29 -13.58 0.02
C VAL A 128 -3.57 -13.77 -0.79
N VAL A 129 -3.81 -14.96 -1.36
CA VAL A 129 -4.96 -15.19 -2.25
C VAL A 129 -6.27 -15.31 -1.47
N PRO A 130 -6.39 -16.10 -0.37
CA PRO A 130 -7.66 -16.24 0.34
C PRO A 130 -8.27 -14.91 0.81
N PRO A 131 -7.52 -14.00 1.48
CA PRO A 131 -8.07 -12.70 1.90
C PRO A 131 -8.54 -11.81 0.74
N LEU A 132 -7.98 -12.02 -0.46
CA LEU A 132 -8.34 -11.27 -1.66
C LEU A 132 -9.62 -11.81 -2.31
N VAL A 133 -9.91 -13.10 -2.15
CA VAL A 133 -11.07 -13.75 -2.79
C VAL A 133 -12.30 -13.84 -1.88
N GLU A 134 -12.16 -13.57 -0.60
CA GLU A 134 -13.28 -13.48 0.34
C GLU A 134 -14.10 -12.20 0.14
N ASP A 135 -15.38 -12.24 0.53
CA ASP A 135 -16.25 -11.06 0.50
C ASP A 135 -15.75 -9.97 1.45
N GLY A 136 -15.96 -8.72 1.06
CA GLY A 136 -15.54 -7.52 1.80
C GLY A 136 -14.48 -6.71 1.08
N ARG A 137 -14.08 -5.60 1.68
CA ARG A 137 -13.11 -4.65 1.14
C ARG A 137 -11.72 -5.01 1.63
N THR A 138 -10.84 -5.40 0.72
CA THR A 138 -9.45 -5.76 1.01
C THR A 138 -8.49 -4.70 0.49
N LEU A 139 -7.51 -4.31 1.32
CA LEU A 139 -6.34 -3.52 0.93
C LEU A 139 -5.11 -4.44 0.88
N MET A 140 -4.52 -4.60 -0.31
CA MET A 140 -3.31 -5.37 -0.56
C MET A 140 -2.09 -4.45 -0.58
N LEU A 141 -1.11 -4.71 0.28
CA LEU A 141 0.17 -4.02 0.35
C LEU A 141 1.28 -5.07 0.23
N VAL A 142 1.87 -5.20 -0.96
CA VAL A 142 2.77 -6.32 -1.29
C VAL A 142 4.13 -5.80 -1.70
N ASP A 143 5.18 -6.28 -1.05
CA ASP A 143 6.56 -5.87 -1.25
C ASP A 143 7.46 -7.05 -1.69
N GLU A 144 8.29 -6.82 -2.72
CA GLU A 144 9.30 -7.74 -3.26
C GLU A 144 8.79 -9.18 -3.51
N PHE A 145 7.65 -9.33 -4.19
CA PHE A 145 7.04 -10.64 -4.49
C PHE A 145 7.93 -11.55 -5.36
N GLU A 146 8.78 -10.94 -6.20
CA GLU A 146 9.66 -11.63 -7.13
C GLU A 146 10.75 -12.49 -6.51
N ALA A 147 11.07 -12.24 -5.24
CA ALA A 147 12.15 -12.94 -4.56
C ALA A 147 11.83 -14.41 -4.22
N ILE A 148 10.70 -14.94 -4.69
CA ILE A 148 10.16 -16.23 -4.25
C ILE A 148 10.28 -17.33 -5.33
N THR A 149 10.46 -16.97 -6.60
CA THR A 149 10.53 -17.92 -7.72
C THR A 149 11.39 -17.38 -8.88
N GLU A 150 11.42 -18.10 -10.01
CA GLU A 150 12.13 -17.66 -11.22
C GLU A 150 11.50 -16.36 -11.76
N PRO A 151 12.29 -15.39 -12.27
CA PRO A 151 11.79 -14.06 -12.65
C PRO A 151 10.54 -14.06 -13.54
N GLY A 152 10.51 -14.89 -14.60
CA GLY A 152 9.34 -14.97 -15.49
C GLY A 152 8.08 -15.48 -14.78
N ARG A 153 8.22 -16.49 -13.90
CA ARG A 153 7.09 -17.01 -13.12
C ARG A 153 6.61 -16.01 -12.07
N ALA A 154 7.52 -15.21 -11.52
CA ALA A 154 7.19 -14.15 -10.59
C ALA A 154 6.40 -13.02 -11.26
N ALA A 155 6.77 -12.63 -12.47
CA ALA A 155 6.03 -11.64 -13.26
C ALA A 155 4.60 -12.13 -13.57
N ASP A 156 4.45 -13.37 -14.06
CA ASP A 156 3.14 -13.98 -14.34
C ASP A 156 2.23 -14.00 -13.10
N LEU A 157 2.79 -14.38 -11.94
CA LEU A 157 2.04 -14.45 -10.69
C LEU A 157 1.67 -13.07 -10.15
N LEU A 158 2.58 -12.11 -10.23
CA LEU A 158 2.32 -10.74 -9.84
C LEU A 158 1.22 -10.13 -10.71
N ASN A 159 1.29 -10.32 -12.03
CA ASN A 159 0.24 -9.91 -12.95
C ASN A 159 -1.11 -10.57 -12.61
N GLY A 160 -1.11 -11.87 -12.30
CA GLY A 160 -2.30 -12.58 -11.83
C GLY A 160 -2.89 -12.00 -10.55
N LEU A 161 -2.06 -11.62 -9.58
CA LEU A 161 -2.50 -10.98 -8.32
C LEU A 161 -3.03 -9.56 -8.55
N VAL A 162 -2.37 -8.78 -9.40
CA VAL A 162 -2.79 -7.42 -9.80
C VAL A 162 -4.15 -7.49 -10.50
N THR A 163 -4.29 -8.38 -11.48
CA THR A 163 -5.54 -8.61 -12.22
C THR A 163 -6.65 -9.06 -11.26
N LEU A 164 -6.37 -10.04 -10.40
CA LEU A 164 -7.34 -10.52 -9.41
C LEU A 164 -7.78 -9.40 -8.45
N THR A 165 -6.87 -8.52 -8.05
CA THR A 165 -7.18 -7.39 -7.16
C THR A 165 -8.10 -6.39 -7.84
N ALA A 166 -7.84 -6.06 -9.10
CA ALA A 166 -8.71 -5.21 -9.91
C ALA A 166 -10.09 -5.85 -10.11
N ASP A 167 -10.15 -7.13 -10.50
CA ASP A 167 -11.40 -7.87 -10.77
C ASP A 167 -12.29 -8.00 -9.53
N ARG A 168 -11.69 -8.16 -8.35
CA ARG A 168 -12.42 -8.20 -7.08
C ARG A 168 -12.83 -6.83 -6.57
N GLY A 169 -12.45 -5.75 -7.26
CA GLY A 169 -12.65 -4.39 -6.76
C GLY A 169 -11.97 -4.19 -5.42
N ALA A 170 -10.84 -4.86 -5.15
CA ALA A 170 -9.98 -4.57 -4.00
C ALA A 170 -9.08 -3.36 -4.31
N LEU A 171 -8.33 -2.89 -3.32
CA LEU A 171 -7.27 -1.89 -3.53
C LEU A 171 -5.91 -2.55 -3.36
N GLY A 172 -4.93 -2.14 -4.16
CA GLY A 172 -3.61 -2.75 -4.14
C GLY A 172 -2.47 -1.77 -4.40
N VAL A 173 -1.43 -1.85 -3.58
CA VAL A 173 -0.12 -1.24 -3.86
C VAL A 173 0.91 -2.36 -3.86
N TYR A 174 1.53 -2.58 -5.02
CA TYR A 174 2.50 -3.63 -5.25
C TYR A 174 3.85 -3.01 -5.56
N VAL A 175 4.89 -3.40 -4.85
CA VAL A 175 6.27 -2.95 -5.08
C VAL A 175 7.06 -4.11 -5.68
N THR A 176 7.68 -3.87 -6.83
CA THR A 176 8.47 -4.88 -7.55
C THR A 176 9.63 -4.26 -8.32
N HIS A 177 10.65 -5.07 -8.60
CA HIS A 177 11.72 -4.79 -9.56
C HIS A 177 11.47 -5.38 -10.96
N LEU A 178 10.40 -6.18 -11.15
CA LEU A 178 10.09 -6.86 -12.42
C LEU A 178 9.28 -6.01 -13.42
N ALA A 179 9.26 -4.71 -13.22
CA ALA A 179 8.44 -3.79 -13.99
C ALA A 179 8.65 -3.82 -15.50
N ASP A 180 9.89 -4.05 -15.93
CA ASP A 180 10.25 -4.10 -17.33
C ASP A 180 9.78 -5.41 -18.00
N ASP A 181 9.34 -6.39 -17.19
CA ASP A 181 8.86 -7.71 -17.60
C ASP A 181 7.32 -7.89 -17.45
N LEU A 182 6.59 -6.84 -17.02
CA LEU A 182 5.13 -6.83 -16.80
C LEU A 182 4.33 -6.24 -17.97
#